data_AF-A0A960SIQ9-F1
#
_entry.id   AF-A0A960SIQ9-F1
#
_cell.length_a   1.000
_cell.length_b   1.000
_cell.length_c   1.000
_cell.angle_alpha   90.00
_cell.angle_beta   90.00
_cell.angle_gamma   90.00
#
_symmetry.space_group_name_H-M   'P 1'
#
loop_
_entity.id
_entity.type
_entity.pdbx_description
1 polymer ?
#
loop_
_entity_poly.entity_id
_entity_poly.type
_entity_poly.pdbx_seq_one_letter_code
_entity_poly.pdbx_strand_id
1 'polypeptide(L)'
;MDWKEQAAELERLLPACEVAVQWHIRRKVERLLPPRNPRAVEKKLEGFLQEARESEQRCARTLDTLPDLSFPEELPITRHRADIRTAIQENQVVVIAGETGSGKTTQLPKLCLDAGLGVRGKIACTQPRRIAALSVSQRVSQELKVTWGKEVGAKIRFTDRTSEETRIKFLTDGMLLSEIHGDRYLLEYDTVIIDEAHERSLNIDFLLGYLNQLREERPDLKIIITSATIDTASFSHAFGNAPIIEVSGRMYPVEVEYLPLDELLTGGEGNY
;
A
#
# COMPACT_ATOMS: atom_id res chain seq x y z
N MET A 1 18.68 31.19 -15.76
CA MET A 1 18.03 30.16 -16.59
C MET A 1 16.82 30.78 -17.26
N ASP A 2 16.60 30.52 -18.54
CA ASP A 2 15.32 30.83 -19.21
C ASP A 2 14.20 29.91 -18.64
N TRP A 3 12.93 30.30 -18.74
CA TRP A 3 11.81 29.50 -18.23
C TRP A 3 11.77 28.09 -18.83
N LYS A 4 12.29 27.91 -20.06
CA LYS A 4 12.41 26.59 -20.70
C LYS A 4 13.41 25.69 -19.98
N GLU A 5 14.55 26.23 -19.58
CA GLU A 5 15.57 25.48 -18.83
C GLU A 5 15.03 25.12 -17.44
N GLN A 6 14.34 26.06 -16.78
CA GLN A 6 13.72 25.80 -15.48
C GLN A 6 12.63 24.73 -15.57
N ALA A 7 11.79 24.76 -16.61
CA ALA A 7 10.76 23.75 -16.84
C ALA A 7 11.38 22.36 -17.10
N ALA A 8 12.42 22.28 -17.93
CA ALA A 8 13.13 21.02 -18.19
C ALA A 8 13.84 20.48 -16.93
N GLU A 9 14.44 21.35 -16.12
CA GLU A 9 15.02 20.94 -14.83
C GLU A 9 13.95 20.39 -13.89
N LEU A 10 12.78 21.04 -13.83
CA LEU A 10 11.67 20.61 -12.99
C LEU A 10 11.13 19.25 -13.43
N GLU A 11 10.94 19.02 -14.73
CA GLU A 11 10.54 17.71 -15.27
C GLU A 11 11.51 16.59 -14.89
N ARG A 12 12.81 16.90 -14.79
CA ARG A 12 13.85 15.95 -14.35
C ARG A 12 13.80 15.65 -12.85
N LEU A 13 13.50 16.65 -12.00
CA LEU A 13 13.48 16.50 -10.54
C LEU A 13 12.18 15.88 -10.01
N LEU A 14 11.06 16.19 -10.65
CA LEU A 14 9.72 15.80 -10.21
C LEU A 14 9.53 14.28 -9.94
N PRO A 15 10.12 13.36 -10.73
CA PRO A 15 10.02 11.92 -10.45
C PRO A 15 10.66 11.48 -9.12
N ALA A 16 11.58 12.25 -8.54
CA ALA A 16 12.23 11.94 -7.26
C ALA A 16 11.54 12.62 -6.05
N CYS A 17 10.56 13.48 -6.30
CA CYS A 17 9.82 14.20 -5.26
C CYS A 17 8.69 13.35 -4.66
N GLU A 18 8.19 13.78 -3.50
CA GLU A 18 6.96 13.25 -2.91
C GLU A 18 5.80 13.34 -3.90
N VAL A 19 4.91 12.35 -3.89
CA VAL A 19 3.76 12.22 -4.80
C VAL A 19 2.90 13.48 -4.78
N ALA A 20 2.55 13.96 -3.58
CA ALA A 20 1.70 15.14 -3.43
C ALA A 20 2.33 16.40 -4.02
N VAL A 21 3.63 16.61 -3.80
CA VAL A 21 4.40 17.74 -4.35
C VAL A 21 4.50 17.61 -5.87
N GLN A 22 4.85 16.42 -6.37
CA GLN A 22 4.94 16.14 -7.80
C GLN A 22 3.62 16.48 -8.50
N TRP A 23 2.51 15.99 -7.97
CA TRP A 23 1.17 16.20 -8.53
C TRP A 23 0.78 17.68 -8.52
N HIS A 24 1.03 18.35 -7.40
CA HIS A 24 0.72 19.76 -7.22
C HIS A 24 1.47 20.64 -8.23
N ILE A 25 2.78 20.42 -8.35
CA ILE A 25 3.66 21.18 -9.23
C ILE A 25 3.27 20.92 -10.69
N ARG A 26 3.11 19.67 -11.13
CA ARG A 26 2.74 19.34 -12.52
C ARG A 26 1.48 20.09 -12.97
N ARG A 27 0.39 20.00 -12.18
CA ARG A 27 -0.87 20.71 -12.51
C ARG A 27 -0.73 22.22 -12.56
N LYS A 28 0.11 22.82 -11.71
CA LYS A 28 0.35 24.27 -11.74
C LYS A 28 1.19 24.67 -12.94
N VAL A 29 2.22 23.92 -13.27
CA VAL A 29 3.12 24.18 -14.40
C VAL A 29 2.39 24.03 -15.73
N GLU A 30 1.60 22.98 -15.91
CA GLU A 30 0.76 22.76 -17.10
C GLU A 30 -0.17 23.95 -17.38
N ARG A 31 -0.70 24.61 -16.34
CA ARG A 31 -1.56 25.79 -16.49
C ARG A 31 -0.79 27.09 -16.75
N LEU A 32 0.49 27.13 -16.38
CA LEU A 32 1.35 28.30 -16.54
C LEU A 32 2.03 28.34 -17.91
N LEU A 33 2.15 27.19 -18.57
CA LEU A 33 2.83 27.04 -19.85
C LEU A 33 1.82 26.84 -21.00
N PRO A 34 2.06 27.45 -22.18
CA PRO A 34 3.13 28.40 -22.48
C PRO A 34 2.90 29.78 -21.80
N PRO A 35 3.99 30.50 -21.44
CA PRO A 35 3.88 31.72 -20.64
C PRO A 35 3.36 32.92 -21.46
N ARG A 36 2.35 33.62 -20.93
CA ARG A 36 1.95 34.95 -21.45
C ARG A 36 2.94 36.07 -21.09
N ASN A 37 3.60 35.94 -19.95
CA ASN A 37 4.64 36.85 -19.46
C ASN A 37 5.83 36.01 -18.94
N PRO A 38 6.91 35.87 -19.73
CA PRO A 38 8.04 35.00 -19.39
C PRO A 38 8.65 35.30 -18.01
N ARG A 39 8.94 36.57 -17.69
CA ARG A 39 9.56 36.97 -16.41
C ARG A 39 8.71 36.58 -15.20
N ALA A 40 7.39 36.69 -15.31
CA ALA A 40 6.49 36.32 -14.21
C ALA A 40 6.42 34.80 -14.02
N VAL A 41 6.58 34.02 -15.10
CA VAL A 41 6.62 32.56 -15.05
C VAL A 41 7.96 32.08 -14.53
N GLU A 42 9.08 32.69 -14.93
CA GLU A 42 10.42 32.38 -14.40
C GLU A 42 10.46 32.45 -12.86
N LYS A 43 9.93 33.53 -12.27
CA LYS A 43 9.83 33.69 -10.82
C LYS A 43 8.98 32.60 -10.15
N LYS A 44 7.91 32.14 -10.81
CA LYS A 44 7.07 31.05 -10.28
C LYS A 44 7.75 29.70 -10.39
N LEU A 45 8.39 29.42 -11.52
CA LEU A 45 9.14 28.18 -11.76
C LEU A 45 10.32 28.05 -10.78
N GLU A 46 10.99 29.16 -10.45
CA GLU A 46 12.04 29.17 -9.43
C GLU A 46 11.50 28.73 -8.05
N GLY A 47 10.32 29.19 -7.68
CA GLY A 47 9.64 28.73 -6.46
C GLY A 47 9.32 27.22 -6.49
N PHE A 48 8.83 26.70 -7.61
CA PHE A 48 8.55 25.26 -7.74
C PHE A 48 9.82 24.41 -7.77
N LEU A 49 10.91 24.91 -8.37
CA LEU A 49 12.21 24.24 -8.34
C LEU A 49 12.73 24.12 -6.91
N GLN A 50 12.58 25.17 -6.10
CA GLN A 50 12.97 25.13 -4.70
C GLN A 50 12.13 24.11 -3.92
N GLU A 51 10.80 24.14 -4.08
CA GLU A 51 9.87 23.18 -3.46
C GLU A 51 10.19 21.73 -3.87
N ALA A 52 10.48 21.49 -5.16
CA ALA A 52 10.86 20.18 -5.67
C ALA A 52 12.18 19.68 -5.07
N ARG A 53 13.22 20.52 -4.99
CA ARG A 53 14.50 20.17 -4.36
C ARG A 53 14.35 19.83 -2.88
N GLU A 54 13.54 20.59 -2.16
CA GLU A 54 13.26 20.30 -0.74
C GLU A 54 12.52 18.96 -0.57
N SER A 55 11.58 18.66 -1.47
CA SER A 55 10.86 17.38 -1.46
C SER A 55 11.77 16.21 -1.81
N GLU A 56 12.61 16.34 -2.84
CA GLU A 56 13.63 15.34 -3.20
C GLU A 56 14.58 15.08 -2.02
N GLN A 57 15.03 16.12 -1.32
CA GLN A 57 15.88 15.97 -0.13
C GLN A 57 15.16 15.28 1.04
N ARG A 58 13.84 15.48 1.20
CA ARG A 58 13.04 14.70 2.17
C ARG A 58 12.99 13.23 1.77
N CYS A 59 12.70 12.92 0.51
CA CYS A 59 12.71 11.54 0.01
C CYS A 59 14.08 10.86 0.17
N ALA A 60 15.17 11.55 -0.18
CA ALA A 60 16.53 11.05 0.00
C ALA A 60 16.84 10.73 1.47
N ARG A 61 16.51 11.65 2.40
CA ARG A 61 16.67 11.39 3.85
C ARG A 61 15.80 10.23 4.33
N THR A 62 14.60 10.08 3.81
CA THR A 62 13.73 8.94 4.14
C THR A 62 14.39 7.63 3.70
N LEU A 63 14.95 7.59 2.49
CA LEU A 63 15.68 6.42 1.96
C LEU A 63 16.89 6.07 2.84
N ASP A 64 17.68 7.07 3.24
CA ASP A 64 18.87 6.89 4.11
C ASP A 64 18.52 6.45 5.54
N THR A 65 17.27 6.65 5.97
CA THR A 65 16.78 6.31 7.33
C THR A 65 15.77 5.16 7.32
N LEU A 66 15.74 4.37 6.24
CA LEU A 66 14.96 3.14 6.23
C LEU A 66 15.54 2.15 7.26
N PRO A 67 14.67 1.46 8.03
CA PRO A 67 15.12 0.43 8.95
C PRO A 67 15.72 -0.77 8.19
N ASP A 68 16.62 -1.50 8.85
CA ASP A 68 17.14 -2.76 8.32
C ASP A 68 16.00 -3.77 8.12
N LEU A 69 15.81 -4.17 6.86
CA LEU A 69 14.74 -5.10 6.48
C LEU A 69 15.20 -6.55 6.70
N SER A 70 14.61 -7.20 7.70
CA SER A 70 14.78 -8.63 7.94
C SER A 70 13.51 -9.42 7.59
N PHE A 71 13.72 -10.59 6.98
CA PHE A 71 12.66 -11.48 6.52
C PHE A 71 12.91 -12.88 7.09
N PRO A 72 12.01 -13.41 7.93
CA PRO A 72 12.17 -14.75 8.50
C PRO A 72 12.11 -15.83 7.42
N GLU A 73 13.12 -16.69 7.31
CA GLU A 73 13.26 -17.71 6.27
C GLU A 73 12.20 -18.81 6.35
N GLU A 74 11.60 -19.00 7.53
CA GLU A 74 10.54 -19.96 7.77
C GLU A 74 9.22 -19.59 7.11
N LEU A 75 8.99 -18.30 6.83
CA LEU A 75 7.75 -17.83 6.23
C LEU A 75 7.75 -18.12 4.72
N PRO A 76 6.67 -18.73 4.18
CA PRO A 76 6.57 -19.06 2.76
C PRO A 76 6.83 -17.87 1.82
N ILE A 77 6.31 -16.68 2.16
CA ILE A 77 6.48 -15.48 1.33
C ILE A 77 7.93 -15.05 1.15
N THR A 78 8.80 -15.34 2.11
CA THR A 78 10.22 -14.96 2.06
C THR A 78 10.94 -15.62 0.88
N ARG A 79 10.52 -16.84 0.49
CA ARG A 79 11.08 -17.56 -0.67
C ARG A 79 10.81 -16.86 -2.00
N HIS A 80 9.73 -16.09 -2.06
CA HIS A 80 9.31 -15.35 -3.25
C HIS A 80 9.70 -13.86 -3.17
N ARG A 81 10.55 -13.46 -2.22
CA ARG A 81 10.94 -12.05 -2.02
C ARG A 81 11.44 -11.39 -3.32
N ALA A 82 12.33 -12.06 -4.04
CA ALA A 82 12.90 -11.52 -5.28
C ALA A 82 11.81 -11.34 -6.35
N ASP A 83 10.98 -12.37 -6.57
CA ASP A 83 9.91 -12.35 -7.56
C ASP A 83 8.87 -11.26 -7.25
N ILE A 84 8.47 -11.16 -5.97
CA ILE A 84 7.51 -10.15 -5.50
C ILE A 84 8.10 -8.74 -5.68
N ARG A 85 9.36 -8.53 -5.30
CA ARG A 85 10.03 -7.23 -5.48
C ARG A 85 10.08 -6.82 -6.95
N THR A 86 10.51 -7.73 -7.83
CA THR A 86 10.57 -7.48 -9.27
C THR A 86 9.18 -7.17 -9.83
N ALA A 87 8.16 -7.97 -9.48
CA ALA A 87 6.81 -7.73 -9.96
C ALA A 87 6.25 -6.37 -9.50
N ILE A 88 6.48 -5.99 -8.23
CA ILE A 88 6.06 -4.68 -7.71
C ILE A 88 6.76 -3.54 -8.45
N GLN A 89 8.06 -3.68 -8.78
CA GLN A 89 8.80 -2.66 -9.50
C GLN A 89 8.30 -2.50 -10.94
N GLU A 90 8.12 -3.61 -11.64
CA GLU A 90 7.78 -3.64 -13.08
C GLU A 90 6.31 -3.41 -13.37
N ASN A 91 5.41 -3.68 -12.42
CA ASN A 91 3.97 -3.61 -12.64
C ASN A 91 3.31 -2.58 -11.73
N GLN A 92 2.27 -1.92 -12.23
CA GLN A 92 1.49 -0.98 -11.42
C GLN A 92 0.58 -1.72 -10.43
N VAL A 93 0.03 -2.86 -10.85
CA VAL A 93 -0.85 -3.71 -10.03
C VAL A 93 -0.25 -5.11 -9.95
N VAL A 94 -0.25 -5.71 -8.76
CA VAL A 94 0.18 -7.10 -8.54
C VAL A 94 -0.82 -7.81 -7.63
N VAL A 95 -1.16 -9.06 -7.97
CA VAL A 95 -2.00 -9.92 -7.14
C VAL A 95 -1.11 -10.94 -6.44
N ILE A 96 -1.16 -10.99 -5.11
CA ILE A 96 -0.41 -11.94 -4.29
C ILE A 96 -1.39 -12.94 -3.67
N ALA A 97 -1.34 -14.18 -4.16
CA ALA A 97 -2.13 -15.29 -3.66
C ALA A 97 -1.35 -16.07 -2.61
N GLY A 98 -2.01 -16.55 -1.56
CA GLY A 98 -1.40 -17.52 -0.65
C GLY A 98 -2.23 -17.74 0.60
N GLU A 99 -2.11 -18.90 1.22
CA GLU A 99 -2.90 -19.28 2.41
C GLU A 99 -2.66 -18.34 3.60
N THR A 100 -3.57 -18.36 4.57
CA THR A 100 -3.35 -17.68 5.86
C THR A 100 -2.09 -18.23 6.54
N GLY A 101 -1.36 -17.39 7.26
CA GLY A 101 -0.09 -17.78 7.89
C GLY A 101 1.13 -17.83 6.94
N SER A 102 0.97 -17.59 5.64
CA SER A 102 2.09 -17.46 4.68
C SER A 102 2.98 -16.23 4.89
N GLY A 103 2.56 -15.27 5.74
CA GLY A 103 3.29 -14.05 6.06
C GLY A 103 2.93 -12.82 5.21
N LYS A 104 1.95 -12.90 4.30
CA LYS A 104 1.54 -11.78 3.41
C LYS A 104 1.39 -10.45 4.15
N THR A 105 0.51 -10.42 5.13
CA THR A 105 0.12 -9.23 5.89
C THR A 105 1.27 -8.54 6.63
N THR A 106 2.25 -9.29 7.14
CA THR A 106 3.38 -8.73 7.90
C THR A 106 4.60 -8.44 7.03
N GLN A 107 4.80 -9.22 5.95
CA GLN A 107 6.00 -9.13 5.13
C GLN A 107 5.83 -8.24 3.88
N LEU A 108 4.64 -8.18 3.26
CA LEU A 108 4.43 -7.37 2.05
C LEU A 108 4.75 -5.88 2.23
N PRO A 109 4.36 -5.21 3.33
CA PRO A 109 4.74 -3.80 3.53
C PRO A 109 6.25 -3.61 3.58
N LYS A 110 6.99 -4.57 4.15
CA LYS A 110 8.46 -4.55 4.18
C LYS A 110 9.06 -4.83 2.80
N LEU A 111 8.46 -5.72 2.01
CA LEU A 111 8.84 -5.95 0.61
C LEU A 111 8.59 -4.71 -0.27
N CYS A 112 7.56 -3.92 0.05
CA CYS A 112 7.33 -2.63 -0.61
C CYS A 112 8.45 -1.64 -0.30
N LEU A 113 8.88 -1.53 0.96
CA LEU A 113 10.06 -0.73 1.32
C LEU A 113 11.31 -1.21 0.56
N ASP A 114 11.54 -2.52 0.48
CA ASP A 114 12.64 -3.14 -0.28
C ASP A 114 12.59 -2.85 -1.79
N ALA A 115 11.38 -2.63 -2.32
CA ALA A 115 11.14 -2.22 -3.70
C ALA A 115 11.33 -0.70 -3.93
N GLY A 116 11.58 0.09 -2.87
CA GLY A 116 11.76 1.54 -2.93
C GLY A 116 10.49 2.37 -2.71
N LEU A 117 9.42 1.74 -2.22
CA LEU A 117 8.14 2.38 -1.90
C LEU A 117 8.12 2.87 -0.45
N GLY A 118 7.11 3.66 -0.06
CA GLY A 118 7.06 4.24 1.28
C GLY A 118 8.04 5.41 1.49
N VAL A 119 8.54 5.97 0.39
CA VAL A 119 9.56 7.05 0.37
C VAL A 119 8.98 8.33 -0.23
N ARG A 120 8.20 8.20 -1.32
CA ARG A 120 7.57 9.33 -2.02
C ARG A 120 6.14 9.56 -1.55
N GLY A 121 5.55 8.57 -0.90
CA GLY A 121 4.33 8.63 -0.13
C GLY A 121 4.34 7.53 0.92
N LYS A 122 3.23 7.33 1.62
CA LYS A 122 3.07 6.23 2.57
C LYS A 122 2.61 4.96 1.85
N ILE A 123 2.83 3.82 2.50
CA ILE A 123 2.22 2.53 2.15
C ILE A 123 0.95 2.38 3.01
N ALA A 124 -0.22 2.45 2.37
CA ALA A 124 -1.49 2.11 3.00
C ALA A 124 -1.66 0.58 2.99
N CYS A 125 -1.95 -0.01 4.15
CA CYS A 125 -2.25 -1.44 4.27
C CYS A 125 -3.65 -1.60 4.84
N THR A 126 -4.62 -1.98 4.01
CA THR A 126 -5.99 -2.16 4.50
C THR A 126 -6.16 -3.49 5.20
N GLN A 127 -7.09 -3.53 6.15
CA GLN A 127 -7.51 -4.71 6.87
C GLN A 127 -9.01 -4.64 7.12
N PRO A 128 -9.77 -5.72 6.88
CA PRO A 128 -11.21 -5.72 7.14
C PRO A 128 -11.53 -5.60 8.64
N ARG A 129 -10.62 -6.07 9.50
CA ARG A 129 -10.85 -6.14 10.95
C ARG A 129 -10.00 -5.12 11.70
N ARG A 130 -10.65 -4.32 12.55
CA ARG A 130 -9.99 -3.28 13.39
C ARG A 130 -8.87 -3.84 14.27
N ILE A 131 -9.12 -4.99 14.93
CA ILE A 131 -8.14 -5.61 15.83
C ILE A 131 -6.93 -6.11 15.04
N ALA A 132 -7.15 -6.66 13.83
CA ALA A 132 -6.07 -7.09 12.96
C ALA A 132 -5.21 -5.91 12.50
N ALA A 133 -5.83 -4.80 12.07
CA ALA A 133 -5.09 -3.58 11.71
C ALA A 133 -4.15 -3.10 12.84
N LEU A 134 -4.65 -3.07 14.08
CA LEU A 134 -3.85 -2.69 15.24
C LEU A 134 -2.75 -3.71 15.55
N SER A 135 -3.08 -5.00 15.70
CA SER A 135 -2.11 -6.03 16.10
C SER A 135 -1.01 -6.23 15.05
N VAL A 136 -1.37 -6.21 13.77
CA VAL A 136 -0.40 -6.32 12.67
C VAL A 136 0.52 -5.10 12.64
N SER A 137 -0.02 -3.89 12.79
CA SER A 137 0.83 -2.69 12.81
C SER A 137 1.85 -2.70 13.94
N GLN A 138 1.45 -3.17 15.13
CA GLN A 138 2.35 -3.35 16.26
C GLN A 138 3.38 -4.44 15.97
N ARG A 139 2.96 -5.58 15.41
CA ARG A 139 3.88 -6.65 15.03
C ARG A 139 4.93 -6.19 14.00
N VAL A 140 4.51 -5.49 12.96
CA VAL A 140 5.43 -4.97 11.92
C VAL A 140 6.38 -3.93 12.51
N SER A 141 5.93 -3.08 13.44
CA SER A 141 6.82 -2.14 14.13
C SER A 141 7.91 -2.85 14.95
N GLN A 142 7.56 -3.97 15.61
CA GLN A 142 8.51 -4.78 16.38
C GLN A 142 9.52 -5.48 15.46
N GLU A 143 9.07 -6.05 14.34
CA GLU A 143 9.94 -6.70 13.37
C GLU A 143 10.93 -5.71 12.72
N LEU A 144 10.49 -4.48 12.45
CA LEU A 144 11.34 -3.40 11.94
C LEU A 144 12.18 -2.71 13.03
N LYS A 145 11.97 -3.05 14.32
CA LYS A 145 12.62 -2.41 15.47
C LYS A 145 12.44 -0.90 15.50
N VAL A 146 11.26 -0.43 15.12
CA VAL A 146 10.88 1.00 15.07
C VAL A 146 9.81 1.32 16.10
N THR A 147 9.49 2.61 16.27
CA THR A 147 8.50 3.05 17.26
C THR A 147 7.10 2.98 16.65
N TRP A 148 6.21 2.20 17.25
CA TRP A 148 4.80 2.18 16.86
C TRP A 148 4.15 3.55 17.08
N GLY A 149 3.45 4.05 16.06
CA GLY A 149 2.89 5.40 16.00
C GLY A 149 3.83 6.46 15.41
N LYS A 150 5.10 6.11 15.13
CA LYS A 150 6.06 6.97 14.44
C LYS A 150 6.27 6.46 13.02
N GLU A 151 7.15 5.48 12.78
CA GLU A 151 7.44 4.96 11.43
C GLU A 151 6.37 3.97 10.91
N VAL A 152 5.76 3.20 11.81
CA VAL A 152 4.65 2.29 11.53
C VAL A 152 3.49 2.67 12.42
N GLY A 153 2.32 2.94 11.82
CA GLY A 153 1.15 3.42 12.54
C GLY A 153 -0.13 2.69 12.14
N ALA A 154 -1.21 2.99 12.84
CA ALA A 154 -2.52 2.49 12.49
C ALA A 154 -3.63 3.53 12.65
N LYS A 155 -4.61 3.48 11.76
CA LYS A 155 -5.79 4.33 11.77
C LYS A 155 -7.06 3.50 11.62
N ILE A 156 -7.83 3.46 12.69
CA ILE A 156 -9.14 2.80 12.74
C ILE A 156 -10.19 3.82 13.20
N ARG A 157 -11.48 3.44 13.13
CA ARG A 157 -12.54 4.30 13.64
C ARG A 157 -12.26 4.68 15.11
N PHE A 158 -12.29 5.99 15.38
CA PHE A 158 -12.02 6.63 16.68
C PHE A 158 -10.58 6.52 17.21
N THR A 159 -9.63 6.02 16.42
CA THR A 159 -8.23 5.92 16.87
C THR A 159 -7.29 6.14 15.70
N ASP A 160 -6.51 7.21 15.78
CA ASP A 160 -5.42 7.50 14.86
C ASP A 160 -4.11 7.50 15.65
N ARG A 161 -3.23 6.56 15.31
CA ARG A 161 -1.88 6.40 15.87
C ARG A 161 -0.89 6.46 14.71
N THR A 162 -0.82 7.62 14.08
CA THR A 162 0.12 7.94 13.01
C THR A 162 0.78 9.28 13.28
N SER A 163 1.89 9.54 12.60
CA SER A 163 2.61 10.80 12.60
C SER A 163 3.00 11.20 11.17
N GLU A 164 3.65 12.35 11.04
CA GLU A 164 4.25 12.79 9.77
C GLU A 164 5.35 11.82 9.30
N GLU A 165 6.02 11.15 10.23
CA GLU A 165 7.09 10.18 9.95
C GLU A 165 6.57 8.78 9.60
N THR A 166 5.25 8.55 9.66
CA THR A 166 4.66 7.24 9.35
C THR A 166 4.85 6.91 7.89
N ARG A 167 5.48 5.77 7.63
CA ARG A 167 5.76 5.22 6.29
C ARG A 167 4.82 4.09 5.95
N ILE A 168 4.53 3.22 6.93
CA ILE A 168 3.54 2.15 6.78
C ILE A 168 2.35 2.48 7.66
N LYS A 169 1.18 2.70 7.04
CA LYS A 169 -0.07 2.98 7.73
C LYS A 169 -1.01 1.80 7.55
N PHE A 170 -1.29 1.08 8.62
CA PHE A 170 -2.37 0.10 8.64
C PHE A 170 -3.70 0.79 8.91
N LEU A 171 -4.74 0.47 8.17
CA LEU A 171 -6.05 1.06 8.38
C LEU A 171 -7.16 0.10 8.02
N THR A 172 -8.35 0.31 8.56
CA THR A 172 -9.49 -0.48 8.07
C THR A 172 -9.93 0.01 6.70
N ASP A 173 -10.53 -0.87 5.89
CA ASP A 173 -11.06 -0.52 4.56
C ASP A 173 -11.95 0.74 4.60
N GLY A 174 -12.87 0.79 5.57
CA GLY A 174 -13.75 1.94 5.76
C GLY A 174 -13.03 3.25 6.13
N MET A 175 -11.83 3.17 6.75
CA MET A 175 -11.03 4.37 7.01
C MET A 175 -10.33 4.87 5.73
N LEU A 176 -9.85 3.97 4.87
CA LEU A 176 -9.30 4.37 3.57
C LEU A 176 -10.40 5.00 2.69
N LEU A 177 -11.59 4.40 2.65
CA LEU A 177 -12.76 4.98 1.99
C LEU A 177 -13.12 6.37 2.54
N SER A 178 -13.02 6.56 3.86
CA SER A 178 -13.23 7.88 4.47
C SER A 178 -12.18 8.90 4.04
N GLU A 179 -10.92 8.49 3.86
CA GLU A 179 -9.85 9.39 3.41
C GLU A 179 -10.03 9.82 1.95
N ILE A 180 -10.57 8.95 1.08
CA ILE A 180 -10.88 9.28 -0.32
C ILE A 180 -11.78 10.52 -0.45
N HIS A 181 -12.65 10.79 0.52
CA HIS A 181 -13.51 11.98 0.50
C HIS A 181 -12.71 13.29 0.61
N GLY A 182 -11.60 13.30 1.35
CA GLY A 182 -10.73 14.47 1.54
C GLY A 182 -9.55 14.51 0.57
N ASP A 183 -9.02 13.33 0.22
CA ASP A 183 -7.93 13.14 -0.73
C ASP A 183 -8.36 12.16 -1.82
N ARG A 184 -9.12 12.68 -2.79
CA ARG A 184 -9.61 11.91 -3.93
C ARG A 184 -8.47 11.20 -4.67
N TYR A 185 -7.32 11.85 -4.80
CA TYR A 185 -6.24 11.26 -5.57
C TYR A 185 -5.36 10.33 -4.75
N LEU A 186 -5.61 10.16 -3.43
CA LEU A 186 -4.76 9.40 -2.51
C LEU A 186 -3.29 9.82 -2.63
N LEU A 187 -3.03 11.13 -2.68
CA LEU A 187 -1.69 11.71 -2.83
C LEU A 187 -0.80 11.51 -1.59
N GLU A 188 -1.39 11.20 -0.43
CA GLU A 188 -0.63 10.76 0.75
C GLU A 188 0.10 9.43 0.50
N TYR A 189 -0.35 8.63 -0.46
CA TYR A 189 0.13 7.26 -0.68
C TYR A 189 0.85 7.12 -2.04
N ASP A 190 1.99 6.42 -2.00
CA ASP A 190 2.63 5.88 -3.21
C ASP A 190 2.22 4.42 -3.46
N THR A 191 1.70 3.75 -2.43
CA THR A 191 1.32 2.34 -2.48
C THR A 191 0.07 2.08 -1.65
N VAL A 192 -0.85 1.29 -2.20
CA VAL A 192 -2.02 0.77 -1.48
C VAL A 192 -2.01 -0.75 -1.57
N ILE A 193 -2.04 -1.41 -0.41
CA ILE A 193 -2.20 -2.84 -0.25
C ILE A 193 -3.62 -3.10 0.23
N ILE A 194 -4.42 -3.79 -0.58
CA ILE A 194 -5.72 -4.33 -0.19
C ILE A 194 -5.48 -5.75 0.31
N ASP A 195 -5.42 -5.92 1.63
CA ASP A 195 -5.19 -7.22 2.25
C ASP A 195 -6.51 -7.96 2.46
N GLU A 196 -6.46 -9.28 2.46
CA GLU A 196 -7.64 -10.13 2.68
C GLU A 196 -8.80 -9.81 1.71
N ALA A 197 -8.49 -9.50 0.43
CA ALA A 197 -9.47 -9.11 -0.58
C ALA A 197 -10.53 -10.20 -0.88
N HIS A 198 -10.32 -11.40 -0.35
CA HIS A 198 -11.30 -12.49 -0.39
C HIS A 198 -12.43 -12.34 0.64
N GLU A 199 -12.29 -11.46 1.63
CA GLU A 199 -13.42 -11.08 2.47
C GLU A 199 -14.45 -10.36 1.60
N ARG A 200 -15.67 -10.92 1.53
CA ARG A 200 -16.77 -10.38 0.72
C ARG A 200 -17.43 -9.18 1.41
N SER A 201 -16.67 -8.11 1.55
CA SER A 201 -17.09 -6.85 2.16
C SER A 201 -17.35 -5.79 1.10
N LEU A 202 -18.50 -5.13 1.21
CA LEU A 202 -18.86 -4.00 0.33
C LEU A 202 -17.77 -2.90 0.31
N ASN A 203 -17.07 -2.70 1.43
CA ASN A 203 -15.99 -1.71 1.49
C ASN A 203 -14.80 -2.10 0.60
N ILE A 204 -14.45 -3.40 0.56
CA ILE A 204 -13.38 -3.91 -0.29
C ILE A 204 -13.78 -3.76 -1.75
N ASP A 205 -15.01 -4.15 -2.11
CA ASP A 205 -15.51 -4.01 -3.48
C ASP A 205 -15.47 -2.55 -3.96
N PHE A 206 -15.90 -1.59 -3.12
CA PHE A 206 -15.80 -0.17 -3.44
C PHE A 206 -14.36 0.31 -3.58
N LEU A 207 -13.45 -0.11 -2.70
CA LEU A 207 -12.04 0.24 -2.81
C LEU A 207 -11.43 -0.29 -4.10
N LEU A 208 -11.70 -1.55 -4.46
CA LEU A 208 -11.19 -2.16 -5.68
C LEU A 208 -11.74 -1.43 -6.92
N GLY A 209 -13.04 -1.15 -6.97
CA GLY A 209 -13.65 -0.37 -8.05
C GLY A 209 -13.05 1.03 -8.17
N TYR A 210 -12.85 1.70 -7.02
CA TYR A 210 -12.24 3.03 -6.96
C TYR A 210 -10.79 3.04 -7.45
N LEU A 211 -9.97 2.12 -6.94
CA LEU A 211 -8.56 2.01 -7.30
C LEU A 211 -8.37 1.63 -8.77
N ASN A 212 -9.24 0.79 -9.31
CA ASN A 212 -9.20 0.42 -10.73
C ASN A 212 -9.45 1.64 -11.64
N GLN A 213 -10.26 2.60 -11.20
CA GLN A 213 -10.44 3.87 -11.91
C GLN A 213 -9.26 4.83 -11.65
N LEU A 214 -8.84 4.96 -10.39
CA LEU A 214 -7.79 5.91 -9.99
C LEU A 214 -6.45 5.63 -10.68
N ARG A 215 -6.11 4.36 -10.93
CA ARG A 215 -4.84 3.96 -11.57
C ARG A 215 -4.64 4.58 -12.96
N GLU A 216 -5.71 4.95 -13.66
CA GLU A 216 -5.62 5.64 -14.95
C GLU A 216 -5.14 7.09 -14.77
N GLU A 217 -5.54 7.75 -13.69
CA GLU A 217 -5.11 9.11 -13.35
C GLU A 217 -3.79 9.14 -12.56
N ARG A 218 -3.48 8.09 -11.81
CA ARG A 218 -2.29 7.93 -10.96
C ARG A 218 -1.44 6.73 -11.41
N PRO A 219 -0.77 6.81 -12.58
CA PRO A 219 0.09 5.72 -13.07
C PRO A 219 1.31 5.44 -12.17
N ASP A 220 1.63 6.37 -11.26
CA ASP A 220 2.67 6.24 -10.24
C ASP A 220 2.23 5.42 -9.01
N LEU A 221 0.93 5.25 -8.77
CA LEU A 221 0.40 4.54 -7.61
C LEU A 221 0.57 3.02 -7.78
N LYS A 222 1.25 2.38 -6.84
CA LYS A 222 1.34 0.92 -6.78
C LYS A 222 0.14 0.32 -6.04
N ILE A 223 -0.50 -0.69 -6.62
CA ILE A 223 -1.64 -1.39 -6.03
C ILE A 223 -1.28 -2.85 -5.84
N ILE A 224 -1.37 -3.34 -4.61
CA ILE A 224 -1.12 -4.75 -4.29
C ILE A 224 -2.40 -5.34 -3.72
N ILE A 225 -2.90 -6.40 -4.35
CA ILE A 225 -4.11 -7.09 -3.90
C ILE A 225 -3.68 -8.43 -3.35
N THR A 226 -4.04 -8.73 -2.10
CA THR A 226 -3.74 -10.04 -1.51
C THR A 226 -5.02 -10.85 -1.35
N SER A 227 -4.91 -12.15 -1.57
CA SER A 227 -6.02 -13.09 -1.38
C SER A 227 -5.52 -14.43 -0.87
N ALA A 228 -6.31 -15.10 -0.04
CA ALA A 228 -6.08 -16.49 0.37
C ALA A 228 -6.84 -17.51 -0.48
N THR A 229 -7.63 -17.05 -1.46
CA THR A 229 -8.56 -17.92 -2.22
C THR A 229 -8.20 -17.99 -3.70
N ILE A 230 -8.85 -18.93 -4.39
CA ILE A 230 -8.66 -19.26 -5.83
C ILE A 230 -9.14 -18.13 -6.77
N ASP A 231 -9.89 -17.14 -6.27
CA ASP A 231 -10.48 -16.09 -7.12
C ASP A 231 -9.50 -14.99 -7.57
N THR A 232 -8.19 -15.28 -7.53
CA THR A 232 -7.11 -14.36 -7.94
C THR A 232 -7.16 -14.03 -9.42
N ALA A 233 -7.69 -14.94 -10.25
CA ALA A 233 -7.91 -14.72 -11.68
C ALA A 233 -8.91 -13.58 -11.95
N SER A 234 -9.99 -13.48 -11.16
CA SER A 234 -10.98 -12.40 -11.30
C SER A 234 -10.39 -11.05 -10.95
N PHE A 235 -9.57 -10.97 -9.89
CA PHE A 235 -8.82 -9.75 -9.55
C PHE A 235 -7.83 -9.38 -10.63
N SER A 236 -7.05 -10.33 -11.15
CA SER A 236 -6.11 -10.08 -12.24
C SER A 236 -6.82 -9.50 -13.46
N HIS A 237 -7.92 -10.13 -13.90
CA HIS A 237 -8.71 -9.66 -15.04
C HIS A 237 -9.30 -8.26 -14.80
N ALA A 238 -9.89 -8.01 -13.63
CA ALA A 238 -10.46 -6.71 -13.29
C ALA A 238 -9.43 -5.56 -13.35
N PHE A 239 -8.16 -5.86 -13.04
CA PHE A 239 -7.05 -4.92 -13.09
C PHE A 239 -6.18 -5.06 -14.36
N GLY A 240 -6.75 -5.53 -15.47
CA GLY A 240 -6.08 -5.54 -16.78
C GLY A 240 -5.02 -6.64 -16.92
N ASN A 241 -5.31 -7.84 -16.44
CA ASN A 241 -4.42 -9.00 -16.41
C ASN A 241 -3.15 -8.77 -15.58
N ALA A 242 -3.32 -8.18 -14.39
CA ALA A 242 -2.21 -7.98 -13.45
C ALA A 242 -1.53 -9.32 -13.10
N PRO A 243 -0.19 -9.37 -12.99
CA PRO A 243 0.53 -10.60 -12.66
C PRO A 243 0.08 -11.16 -11.31
N ILE A 244 -0.05 -12.48 -11.26
CA ILE A 244 -0.39 -13.24 -10.05
C ILE A 244 0.88 -13.93 -9.57
N ILE A 245 1.22 -13.74 -8.29
CA ILE A 245 2.28 -14.51 -7.61
C ILE A 245 1.62 -15.40 -6.57
N GLU A 246 1.85 -16.70 -6.69
CA GLU A 246 1.36 -17.69 -5.75
C GLU A 246 2.42 -18.01 -4.69
N VAL A 247 2.05 -17.80 -3.43
CA VAL A 247 2.84 -18.12 -2.25
C VAL A 247 2.18 -19.31 -1.56
N SER A 248 2.57 -20.52 -1.98
CA SER A 248 2.04 -21.76 -1.40
C SER A 248 2.46 -21.90 0.07
N GLY A 249 1.47 -22.10 0.96
CA GLY A 249 1.70 -22.39 2.37
C GLY A 249 2.27 -23.79 2.61
N ARG A 250 2.61 -24.10 3.87
CA ARG A 250 2.81 -25.48 4.32
C ARG A 250 1.51 -25.94 4.95
N MET A 251 0.72 -26.76 4.26
CA MET A 251 -0.44 -27.41 4.87
C MET A 251 -0.01 -28.67 5.63
N TYR A 252 -0.44 -28.77 6.88
CA TYR A 252 -0.34 -30.01 7.66
C TYR A 252 -1.69 -30.74 7.55
N PRO A 253 -1.69 -32.08 7.42
CA PRO A 253 -2.94 -32.83 7.36
C PRO A 253 -3.72 -32.64 8.67
N VAL A 254 -5.02 -32.33 8.53
CA VAL A 254 -5.95 -32.23 9.65
C VAL A 254 -6.93 -33.38 9.54
N GLU A 255 -7.06 -34.15 10.61
CA GLU A 255 -8.10 -35.18 10.73
C GLU A 255 -9.42 -34.51 11.12
N VAL A 256 -10.47 -34.79 10.34
CA VAL A 256 -11.82 -34.28 10.61
C VAL A 256 -12.65 -35.43 11.17
N GLU A 257 -12.93 -35.38 12.46
CA GLU A 257 -13.87 -36.30 13.10
C GLU A 257 -15.26 -35.67 13.13
N TYR A 258 -16.24 -36.38 12.58
CA TYR A 258 -17.65 -35.99 12.63
C TYR A 258 -18.31 -36.73 13.80
N LEU A 259 -18.97 -35.99 14.69
CA LEU A 259 -19.79 -36.62 15.72
C LEU A 259 -21.03 -37.27 15.06
N PRO A 260 -21.28 -38.57 15.27
CA PRO A 260 -22.46 -39.22 14.74
C PRO A 260 -23.74 -38.57 15.27
N LEU A 261 -24.70 -38.32 14.39
CA LEU A 261 -25.97 -37.67 14.75
C LEU A 261 -26.77 -38.49 15.79
N ASP A 262 -26.60 -39.81 15.79
CA ASP A 262 -27.28 -40.74 16.69
C ASP A 262 -26.86 -40.55 18.15
N GLU A 263 -25.62 -40.12 18.41
CA GLU A 263 -25.12 -39.82 19.77
C GLU A 263 -25.71 -38.52 20.33
N LEU A 264 -26.04 -37.56 19.45
CA LEU A 264 -26.73 -36.32 19.83
C LEU A 264 -28.22 -36.52 20.11
N LEU A 265 -28.85 -37.46 19.41
CA LEU A 265 -30.28 -37.77 19.57
C LEU A 265 -30.56 -38.70 20.76
N THR A 266 -29.57 -39.50 21.18
CA THR A 266 -29.70 -40.41 22.34
C THR A 266 -29.34 -39.77 23.68
N GLY A 267 -28.73 -38.59 23.70
CA GLY A 267 -28.40 -37.83 24.91
C GLY A 267 -29.54 -36.98 25.52
N GLY A 268 -30.76 -37.06 24.97
CA GLY A 268 -31.92 -36.24 25.37
C GLY A 268 -32.79 -36.79 26.50
N GLU A 269 -32.53 -37.99 27.01
CA GLU A 269 -33.22 -38.53 28.18
C GLU A 269 -32.25 -38.65 29.36
N GLY A 270 -31.94 -37.53 30.02
CA GLY A 270 -31.04 -37.56 31.19
C GLY A 270 -30.82 -36.23 31.89
N ASN A 271 -31.76 -35.87 32.77
CA ASN A 271 -31.67 -34.89 33.87
C ASN A 271 -31.42 -33.41 33.53
N TYR A 272 -32.53 -32.67 33.37
CA TYR A 272 -32.69 -31.32 33.92
C TYR A 272 -33.30 -31.41 35.33
#